data_AF-A0A2G6KPU7-F1
#
_entry.id   AF-A0A2G6KPU7-F1
#
_cell.length_a   1.000
_cell.length_b   1.000
_cell.length_c   1.000
_cell.angle_alpha   90.00
_cell.angle_beta   90.00
_cell.angle_gamma   90.00
#
_symmetry.space_group_name_H-M   'P 1'
#
loop_
_entity.id
_entity.type
_entity.pdbx_description
1 polymer ?
#
loop_
_entity_poly.entity_id
_entity_poly.type
_entity_poly.pdbx_seq_one_letter_code
_entity_poly.pdbx_strand_id
1 'polypeptide(L)'
;MSTPCASAFDQWIRNDFKTINSELEALYFATGNPSEAGGVGEALKQQLLLEGKAFIAQLLREGNTDEGFDSGFNLLGNVGFYMAACRRHDLTEPSREKRSPLEEASALAMQLGVSLGVIPRFASAHLETHNKAENGVYKTFTDKAHGHTATQHHELLISRFIESPAAKDEMTMKADLTASGPPLPDLLRGLKKLCDLRNAAPVDNINTRFADFQTLRTTLKG
;
A
#
# COMPACT_ATOMS: atom_id res chain seq x y z
N MET A 1 21.46 -13.03 -1.43
CA MET A 1 20.31 -13.96 -1.31
C MET A 1 19.37 -13.34 -0.26
N SER A 2 18.22 -13.90 0.07
CA SER A 2 17.45 -13.36 1.21
C SER A 2 17.71 -14.20 2.45
N THR A 3 17.87 -13.56 3.62
CA THR A 3 18.07 -14.27 4.89
C THR A 3 16.82 -15.08 5.23
N PRO A 4 16.91 -16.08 6.12
CA PRO A 4 15.73 -16.80 6.60
C PRO A 4 14.68 -15.88 7.23
N CYS A 5 15.08 -14.88 8.02
CA CYS A 5 14.16 -13.92 8.63
C CYS A 5 13.45 -13.05 7.57
N ALA A 6 14.21 -12.53 6.61
CA ALA A 6 13.65 -11.71 5.53
C ALA A 6 12.71 -12.52 4.62
N SER A 7 13.06 -13.79 4.34
CA SER A 7 12.23 -14.71 3.56
C SER A 7 10.92 -15.05 4.28
N ALA A 8 10.97 -15.29 5.59
CA ALA A 8 9.78 -15.57 6.40
C ALA A 8 8.82 -14.37 6.42
N PHE A 9 9.35 -13.15 6.58
CA PHE A 9 8.53 -11.94 6.53
C PHE A 9 7.95 -11.70 5.13
N ASP A 10 8.73 -11.95 4.08
CA ASP A 10 8.27 -11.85 2.68
C ASP A 10 7.10 -12.80 2.39
N GLN A 11 7.19 -14.05 2.87
CA GLN A 11 6.12 -15.03 2.75
C GLN A 11 4.86 -14.61 3.50
N TRP A 12 5.00 -14.03 4.69
CA TRP A 12 3.85 -13.49 5.43
C TRP A 12 3.17 -12.34 4.67
N ILE A 13 3.95 -11.40 4.11
CA ILE A 13 3.43 -10.30 3.28
C ILE A 13 2.66 -10.82 2.05
N ARG A 14 3.12 -11.90 1.42
CA ARG A 14 2.46 -12.49 0.25
C ARG A 14 1.18 -13.26 0.58
N ASN A 15 1.03 -13.72 1.82
CA ASN A 15 -0.02 -14.64 2.26
C ASN A 15 -0.88 -14.02 3.37
N ASP A 16 -0.62 -14.32 4.64
CA ASP A 16 -1.49 -13.97 5.77
C ASP A 16 -1.77 -12.47 5.85
N PHE A 17 -0.77 -11.62 5.60
CA PHE A 17 -0.96 -10.17 5.49
C PHE A 17 -2.08 -9.82 4.50
N LYS A 18 -2.03 -10.39 3.29
CA LYS A 18 -3.01 -10.16 2.24
C LYS A 18 -4.39 -10.68 2.65
N THR A 19 -4.46 -11.84 3.32
CA THR A 19 -5.71 -12.41 3.85
C THR A 19 -6.33 -11.49 4.89
N ILE A 20 -5.57 -11.09 5.91
CA ILE A 20 -6.04 -10.23 7.00
C ILE A 20 -6.54 -8.89 6.46
N ASN A 21 -5.78 -8.26 5.57
CA ASN A 21 -6.22 -7.01 4.93
C ASN A 21 -7.52 -7.21 4.13
N SER A 22 -7.64 -8.29 3.36
CA SER A 22 -8.83 -8.55 2.54
C SER A 22 -10.08 -8.77 3.40
N GLU A 23 -9.94 -9.45 4.54
CA GLU A 23 -11.02 -9.64 5.51
C GLU A 23 -11.41 -8.32 6.19
N LEU A 24 -10.44 -7.50 6.61
CA LEU A 24 -10.69 -6.16 7.16
C LEU A 24 -11.44 -5.29 6.16
N GLU A 25 -11.04 -5.29 4.89
CA GLU A 25 -11.77 -4.56 3.85
C GLU A 25 -13.20 -5.05 3.71
N ALA A 26 -13.42 -6.36 3.68
CA ALA A 26 -14.77 -6.92 3.60
C ALA A 26 -15.65 -6.45 4.78
N LEU A 27 -15.10 -6.37 5.99
CA LEU A 27 -15.80 -5.83 7.16
C LEU A 27 -16.14 -4.35 6.99
N TYR A 28 -15.22 -3.52 6.50
CA TYR A 28 -15.48 -2.08 6.28
C TYR A 28 -16.51 -1.85 5.18
N PHE A 29 -16.47 -2.62 4.09
CA PHE A 29 -17.51 -2.55 3.06
C PHE A 29 -18.89 -2.93 3.60
N ALA A 30 -18.97 -3.87 4.54
CA ALA A 30 -20.23 -4.28 5.16
C ALA A 30 -20.84 -3.22 6.10
N THR A 31 -20.08 -2.24 6.59
CA THR A 31 -20.61 -1.18 7.47
C THR A 31 -21.37 -0.07 6.71
N GLY A 32 -21.26 -0.03 5.38
CA GLY A 32 -21.77 1.06 4.56
C GLY A 32 -20.92 2.34 4.58
N ASN A 33 -19.82 2.37 5.35
CA ASN A 33 -18.85 3.47 5.36
C ASN A 33 -17.40 2.95 5.30
N PRO A 34 -16.94 2.47 4.12
CA PRO A 34 -15.67 1.74 3.97
C PRO A 34 -14.41 2.61 4.15
N SER A 35 -14.55 3.93 4.22
CA SER A 35 -13.44 4.84 4.50
C SER A 35 -13.10 4.91 5.98
N GLU A 36 -14.05 4.61 6.88
CA GLU A 36 -13.88 4.61 8.33
C GLU A 36 -13.56 3.21 8.85
N ALA A 37 -12.38 3.04 9.46
CA ALA A 37 -11.97 1.75 10.02
C ALA A 37 -12.27 1.63 11.53
N GLY A 38 -12.66 2.71 12.21
CA GLY A 38 -12.80 2.74 13.68
C GLY A 38 -13.78 1.72 14.24
N GLY A 39 -13.36 0.95 15.26
CA GLY A 39 -14.22 0.03 16.01
C GLY A 39 -14.63 -1.25 15.28
N VAL A 40 -14.13 -1.48 14.06
CA VAL A 40 -14.45 -2.65 13.22
C VAL A 40 -13.22 -3.54 13.09
N GLY A 41 -13.38 -4.85 13.22
CA GLY A 41 -12.32 -5.82 12.94
C GLY A 41 -11.15 -5.81 13.93
N GLU A 42 -11.35 -5.36 15.18
CA GLU A 42 -10.28 -5.18 16.17
C GLU A 42 -9.42 -6.44 16.39
N ALA A 43 -10.00 -7.63 16.35
CA ALA A 43 -9.23 -8.87 16.44
C ALA A 43 -8.24 -9.04 15.27
N LEU A 44 -8.69 -8.80 14.03
CA LEU A 44 -7.86 -8.87 12.83
C LEU A 44 -6.81 -7.75 12.80
N LYS A 45 -7.15 -6.56 13.30
CA LYS A 45 -6.18 -5.46 13.43
C LYS A 45 -5.08 -5.80 14.44
N GLN A 46 -5.44 -6.36 15.58
CA GLN A 46 -4.47 -6.83 16.58
C GLN A 46 -3.61 -7.95 16.01
N GLN A 47 -4.20 -8.88 15.27
CA GLN A 47 -3.46 -9.92 14.57
C GLN A 47 -2.43 -9.33 13.59
N LEU A 48 -2.86 -8.45 12.69
CA LEU A 48 -1.97 -7.75 11.74
C LEU A 48 -0.80 -7.08 12.44
N LEU A 49 -1.10 -6.32 13.50
CA LEU A 49 -0.12 -5.57 14.28
C LEU A 49 0.91 -6.50 14.95
N LEU A 50 0.43 -7.52 15.66
CA LEU A 50 1.29 -8.38 16.46
C LEU A 50 2.15 -9.30 15.60
N GLU A 51 1.58 -9.89 14.55
CA GLU A 51 2.32 -10.76 13.62
C GLU A 51 3.43 -9.97 12.91
N GLY A 52 3.09 -8.84 12.29
CA GLY A 52 4.07 -8.00 11.59
C GLY A 52 5.17 -7.49 12.52
N LYS A 53 4.82 -7.05 13.73
CA LYS A 53 5.80 -6.65 14.77
C LYS A 53 6.73 -7.81 15.15
N ALA A 54 6.23 -9.03 15.27
CA ALA A 54 7.05 -10.19 15.63
C ALA A 54 8.11 -10.50 14.55
N PHE A 55 7.76 -10.44 13.26
CA PHE A 55 8.73 -10.60 12.18
C PHE A 55 9.79 -9.50 12.18
N ILE A 56 9.37 -8.24 12.32
CA ILE A 56 10.30 -7.09 12.35
C ILE A 56 11.23 -7.16 13.57
N ALA A 57 10.75 -7.61 14.72
CA ALA A 57 11.59 -7.80 15.90
C ALA A 57 12.65 -8.91 15.71
N GLN A 58 12.38 -9.92 14.87
CA GLN A 58 13.40 -10.91 14.49
C GLN A 58 14.45 -10.29 13.56
N LEU A 59 14.01 -9.51 12.56
CA LEU A 59 14.91 -8.80 11.62
C LEU A 59 15.82 -7.80 12.34
N LEU A 60 15.31 -7.05 13.31
CA LEU A 60 16.14 -6.15 14.13
C LEU A 60 17.19 -6.90 14.96
N ARG A 61 16.85 -8.09 15.47
CA ARG A 61 17.82 -8.94 16.20
C ARG A 61 18.86 -9.57 15.28
N GLU A 62 18.48 -9.90 14.05
CA GLU A 62 19.39 -10.37 13.01
C GLU A 62 20.43 -9.29 12.65
N GLY A 63 20.02 -8.01 12.70
CA GLY A 63 20.90 -6.89 12.44
C GLY A 63 21.14 -6.67 10.93
N ASN A 64 22.19 -5.91 10.60
CA ASN A 64 22.53 -5.68 9.19
C ASN A 64 23.28 -6.88 8.61
N THR A 65 22.78 -7.45 7.52
CA THR A 65 23.32 -8.66 6.88
C THR A 65 24.04 -8.40 5.55
N ASP A 66 24.00 -7.16 5.04
CA ASP A 66 24.68 -6.75 3.79
C ASP A 66 24.37 -7.63 2.56
N GLU A 67 23.11 -8.06 2.41
CA GLU A 67 22.65 -8.91 1.28
C GLU A 67 22.48 -8.16 -0.06
N GLY A 68 23.03 -6.94 -0.16
CA GLY A 68 22.96 -6.08 -1.33
C GLY A 68 21.69 -5.25 -1.46
N PHE A 69 21.71 -4.31 -2.42
CA PHE A 69 20.66 -3.31 -2.62
C PHE A 69 19.28 -3.92 -2.87
N ASP A 70 19.16 -4.86 -3.81
CA ASP A 70 17.85 -5.43 -4.18
C ASP A 70 17.18 -6.15 -3.00
N SER A 71 17.97 -6.90 -2.22
CA SER A 71 17.48 -7.60 -1.03
C SER A 71 17.02 -6.61 0.04
N GLY A 72 17.83 -5.58 0.31
CA GLY A 72 17.51 -4.53 1.28
C GLY A 72 16.30 -3.69 0.86
N PHE A 73 16.20 -3.34 -0.43
CA PHE A 73 15.09 -2.57 -0.99
C PHE A 73 13.80 -3.38 -0.95
N ASN A 74 13.85 -4.67 -1.30
CA ASN A 74 12.69 -5.55 -1.15
C ASN A 74 12.23 -5.68 0.31
N LEU A 75 13.17 -5.79 1.27
CA LEU A 75 12.86 -5.84 2.69
C LEU A 75 12.23 -4.53 3.18
N LEU A 76 12.78 -3.37 2.77
CA LEU A 76 12.19 -2.06 3.06
C LEU A 76 10.77 -1.97 2.51
N GLY A 77 10.53 -2.50 1.32
CA GLY A 77 9.20 -2.63 0.73
C GLY A 77 8.23 -3.38 1.65
N ASN A 78 8.64 -4.53 2.19
CA ASN A 78 7.82 -5.34 3.10
C ASN A 78 7.49 -4.60 4.41
N VAL A 79 8.47 -3.91 5.00
CA VAL A 79 8.23 -3.04 6.17
C VAL A 79 7.24 -1.92 5.81
N GLY A 80 7.39 -1.33 4.62
CA GLY A 80 6.49 -0.33 4.08
C GLY A 80 5.05 -0.83 3.89
N PHE A 81 4.86 -2.03 3.34
CA PHE A 81 3.53 -2.68 3.23
C PHE A 81 2.88 -2.80 4.61
N TYR A 82 3.60 -3.33 5.59
CA TYR A 82 3.11 -3.48 6.95
C TYR A 82 2.69 -2.12 7.58
N MET A 83 3.58 -1.12 7.52
CA MET A 83 3.29 0.21 8.09
C MET A 83 2.13 0.91 7.39
N ALA A 84 2.04 0.79 6.07
CA ALA A 84 0.93 1.36 5.29
C ALA A 84 -0.41 0.69 5.62
N ALA A 85 -0.42 -0.62 5.84
CA ALA A 85 -1.62 -1.33 6.30
C ALA A 85 -2.02 -0.91 7.72
N CYS A 86 -1.05 -0.76 8.63
CA CYS A 86 -1.33 -0.24 9.97
C CYS A 86 -1.96 1.16 9.91
N ARG A 87 -1.46 2.03 9.04
CA ARG A 87 -2.03 3.35 8.80
C ARG A 87 -3.46 3.27 8.24
N ARG A 88 -3.71 2.35 7.30
CA ARG A 88 -5.04 2.14 6.72
C ARG A 88 -6.07 1.72 7.76
N HIS A 89 -5.68 0.83 8.66
CA HIS A 89 -6.56 0.21 9.64
C HIS A 89 -6.64 0.98 10.97
N ASP A 90 -6.28 2.27 10.96
CA ASP A 90 -6.29 3.16 12.12
C ASP A 90 -5.42 2.71 13.31
N LEU A 91 -4.45 1.82 13.08
CA LEU A 91 -3.46 1.39 14.09
C LEU A 91 -2.37 2.44 14.34
N THR A 92 -2.21 3.39 13.41
CA THR A 92 -1.38 4.59 13.57
C THR A 92 -2.00 5.74 12.78
N GLU A 93 -1.91 6.95 13.31
CA GLU A 93 -2.40 8.17 12.69
C GLU A 93 -1.49 9.35 13.06
N PRO A 94 -0.68 9.85 12.11
CA PRO A 94 0.29 10.92 12.36
C PRO A 94 -0.32 12.19 12.97
N SER A 95 -1.57 12.52 12.62
CA SER A 95 -2.25 13.71 13.18
C SER A 95 -2.57 13.58 14.67
N ARG A 96 -2.60 12.37 15.22
CA ARG A 96 -2.88 12.07 16.64
C ARG A 96 -1.60 11.79 17.45
N GLU A 97 -0.44 11.76 16.80
CA GLU A 97 0.77 11.15 17.35
C GLU A 97 1.98 12.11 17.25
N LYS A 98 2.78 12.19 18.32
CA LYS A 98 4.06 12.93 18.27
C LYS A 98 5.20 12.11 17.67
N ARG A 99 5.08 10.78 17.71
CA ARG A 99 6.02 9.80 17.18
C ARG A 99 5.24 8.54 16.77
N SER A 100 5.74 7.82 15.77
CA SER A 100 5.15 6.56 15.33
C SER A 100 5.05 5.55 16.49
N PRO A 101 3.88 4.92 16.73
CA PRO A 101 3.73 3.84 17.70
C PRO A 101 4.33 2.52 17.19
N LEU A 102 4.64 2.42 15.90
CA LEU A 102 5.29 1.27 15.28
C LEU A 102 6.81 1.40 15.42
N GLU A 103 7.30 1.41 16.66
CA GLU A 103 8.70 1.74 16.99
C GLU A 103 9.70 0.82 16.27
N GLU A 104 9.48 -0.50 16.30
CA GLU A 104 10.37 -1.47 15.66
C GLU A 104 10.40 -1.32 14.14
N ALA A 105 9.23 -1.13 13.53
CA ALA A 105 9.13 -0.95 12.08
C ALA A 105 9.80 0.35 11.63
N SER A 106 9.65 1.40 12.43
CA SER A 106 10.25 2.71 12.17
C SER A 106 11.77 2.64 12.28
N ALA A 107 12.30 1.93 13.29
CA ALA A 107 13.73 1.71 13.45
C ALA A 107 14.33 0.94 12.26
N LEU A 108 13.72 -0.18 11.86
CA LEU A 108 14.21 -0.98 10.73
C LEU A 108 14.13 -0.21 9.41
N ALA A 109 13.02 0.49 9.15
CA ALA A 109 12.86 1.29 7.94
C ALA A 109 13.90 2.41 7.83
N MET A 110 14.19 3.10 8.95
CA MET A 110 15.24 4.13 9.00
C MET A 110 16.63 3.55 8.75
N GLN A 111 16.95 2.42 9.37
CA GLN A 111 18.24 1.74 9.15
C GLN A 111 18.43 1.36 7.68
N LEU A 112 17.42 0.74 7.06
CA LEU A 112 17.45 0.35 5.64
C LEU A 112 17.54 1.58 4.73
N GLY A 113 16.73 2.62 4.98
CA GLY A 113 16.73 3.83 4.19
C GLY A 113 18.09 4.52 4.17
N VAL A 114 18.72 4.68 5.33
CA VAL A 114 20.08 5.25 5.45
C VAL A 114 21.10 4.37 4.73
N SER A 115 21.05 3.04 4.92
CA SER A 115 22.02 2.12 4.32
C SER A 115 21.93 2.06 2.79
N LEU A 116 20.74 2.26 2.23
CA LEU A 116 20.47 2.12 0.79
C LEU A 116 20.43 3.45 0.05
N GLY A 117 20.45 4.59 0.77
CA GLY A 117 20.30 5.92 0.18
C GLY A 117 18.88 6.19 -0.35
N VAL A 118 17.86 5.63 0.29
CA VAL A 118 16.45 5.78 -0.09
C VAL A 118 15.60 6.30 1.07
N ILE A 119 14.40 6.78 0.75
CA ILE A 119 13.43 7.20 1.78
C ILE A 119 13.02 6.00 2.65
N PRO A 120 12.93 6.13 3.99
CA PRO A 120 12.68 5.02 4.91
C PRO A 120 11.19 4.66 5.00
N ARG A 121 10.54 4.42 3.86
CA ARG A 121 9.11 4.11 3.78
C ARG A 121 8.77 3.39 2.49
N PHE A 122 7.51 2.95 2.42
CA PHE A 122 6.91 2.47 1.18
C PHE A 122 7.04 3.51 0.05
N ALA A 123 7.35 3.02 -1.15
CA ALA A 123 7.56 3.81 -2.37
C ALA A 123 6.92 3.09 -3.56
N SER A 124 6.47 3.82 -4.58
CA SER A 124 5.73 3.27 -5.72
C SER A 124 6.47 2.11 -6.41
N ALA A 125 7.80 2.19 -6.50
CA ALA A 125 8.63 1.13 -7.08
C ALA A 125 8.39 -0.25 -6.42
N HIS A 126 8.12 -0.31 -5.11
CA HIS A 126 7.86 -1.55 -4.39
C HIS A 126 6.56 -2.25 -4.79
N LEU A 127 5.58 -1.51 -5.35
CA LEU A 127 4.34 -2.08 -5.89
C LEU A 127 4.36 -2.24 -7.42
N GLU A 128 5.28 -1.55 -8.09
CA GLU A 128 5.31 -1.44 -9.54
C GLU A 128 6.58 -2.10 -10.11
N THR A 129 7.61 -1.32 -10.42
CA THR A 129 8.78 -1.78 -11.18
C THR A 129 9.66 -2.78 -10.44
N HIS A 130 9.60 -2.82 -9.11
CA HIS A 130 10.40 -3.69 -8.24
C HIS A 130 9.50 -4.59 -7.37
N ASN A 131 8.35 -5.00 -7.91
CA ASN A 131 7.45 -5.96 -7.26
C ASN A 131 7.59 -7.35 -7.90
N LYS A 132 8.54 -8.13 -7.41
CA LYS A 132 8.83 -9.46 -7.97
C LYS A 132 7.62 -10.39 -7.83
N ALA A 133 7.13 -10.86 -8.97
CA ALA A 133 6.13 -11.92 -9.05
C ALA A 133 6.76 -13.31 -8.80
N GLU A 134 6.06 -14.14 -8.04
CA GLU A 134 6.38 -15.54 -7.82
C GLU A 134 5.21 -16.37 -8.35
N ASN A 135 5.48 -17.25 -9.33
CA ASN A 135 4.43 -17.99 -10.06
C ASN A 135 3.32 -17.09 -10.63
N GLY A 136 3.70 -15.91 -11.14
CA GLY A 136 2.78 -14.92 -11.69
C GLY A 136 2.07 -14.05 -10.64
N VAL A 137 2.30 -14.26 -9.35
CA VAL A 137 1.68 -13.50 -8.25
C VAL A 137 2.70 -12.58 -7.59
N TYR A 138 2.47 -11.28 -7.69
CA TYR A 138 3.25 -10.23 -7.03
C TYR A 138 2.60 -9.80 -5.71
N LYS A 139 3.30 -8.99 -4.91
CA LYS A 139 2.79 -8.54 -3.60
C LYS A 139 1.67 -7.53 -3.78
N THR A 140 0.61 -7.68 -3.00
CA THR A 140 -0.54 -6.78 -2.97
C THR A 140 -1.03 -6.60 -1.54
N PHE A 141 -1.73 -5.50 -1.27
CA PHE A 141 -2.38 -5.29 0.03
C PHE A 141 -3.57 -6.23 0.24
N THR A 142 -4.32 -6.52 -0.81
CA THR A 142 -5.53 -7.36 -0.76
C THR A 142 -5.51 -8.40 -1.89
N ASP A 143 -6.44 -9.34 -1.84
CA ASP A 143 -6.68 -10.36 -2.87
C ASP A 143 -7.46 -9.83 -4.10
N LYS A 144 -7.85 -8.56 -4.09
CA LYS A 144 -8.67 -7.97 -5.15
C LYS A 144 -7.88 -7.88 -6.46
N ALA A 145 -8.62 -8.03 -7.56
CA ALA A 145 -8.06 -7.85 -8.89
C ALA A 145 -7.49 -6.43 -9.07
N HIS A 146 -6.42 -6.31 -9.85
CA HIS A 146 -5.64 -5.07 -10.01
C HIS A 146 -6.49 -3.80 -10.23
N GLY A 147 -7.49 -3.87 -11.11
CA GLY A 147 -8.42 -2.77 -11.37
C GLY A 147 -9.26 -2.38 -10.16
N HIS A 148 -9.79 -3.36 -9.40
CA HIS A 148 -10.56 -3.12 -8.19
C HIS A 148 -9.70 -2.47 -7.09
N THR A 149 -8.46 -2.92 -6.93
CA THR A 149 -7.50 -2.31 -5.99
C THR A 149 -7.20 -0.86 -6.36
N ALA A 150 -7.08 -0.54 -7.66
CA ALA A 150 -6.87 0.82 -8.14
C ALA A 150 -8.09 1.73 -7.86
N THR A 151 -9.30 1.23 -8.10
CA THR A 151 -10.56 1.92 -7.78
C THR A 151 -10.67 2.19 -6.30
N GLN A 152 -10.51 1.17 -5.45
CA GLN A 152 -10.57 1.29 -4.01
C GLN A 152 -9.52 2.29 -3.46
N HIS A 153 -8.29 2.24 -3.96
CA HIS A 153 -7.25 3.19 -3.60
C HIS A 153 -7.68 4.63 -3.93
N HIS A 154 -8.22 4.85 -5.13
CA HIS A 154 -8.65 6.18 -5.56
C HIS A 154 -9.85 6.69 -4.77
N GLU A 155 -10.89 5.88 -4.60
CA GLU A 155 -12.14 6.30 -3.96
C GLU A 155 -12.02 6.44 -2.44
N LEU A 156 -11.22 5.60 -1.78
CA LEU A 156 -11.12 5.61 -0.32
C LEU A 156 -9.86 6.33 0.15
N LEU A 157 -8.68 5.95 -0.36
CA LEU A 157 -7.42 6.37 0.24
C LEU A 157 -7.02 7.79 -0.17
N ILE A 158 -7.20 8.14 -1.45
CA ILE A 158 -6.94 9.50 -1.92
C ILE A 158 -7.91 10.49 -1.28
N SER A 159 -9.20 10.15 -1.24
CA SER A 159 -10.21 10.98 -0.57
C SER A 159 -9.89 11.20 0.91
N ARG A 160 -9.57 10.12 1.65
CA ARG A 160 -9.33 10.19 3.10
C ARG A 160 -8.00 10.84 3.49
N PHE A 161 -6.92 10.54 2.77
CA PHE A 161 -5.56 10.91 3.18
C PHE A 161 -4.96 12.08 2.40
N ILE A 162 -5.58 12.52 1.31
CA ILE A 162 -5.10 13.65 0.51
C ILE A 162 -6.17 14.73 0.39
N GLU A 163 -7.34 14.40 -0.16
CA GLU A 163 -8.36 15.41 -0.44
C GLU A 163 -8.95 16.02 0.84
N SER A 164 -9.39 15.16 1.77
CA SER A 164 -10.01 15.62 3.03
C SER A 164 -9.05 16.45 3.89
N PRO A 165 -7.78 16.07 4.09
CA PRO A 165 -6.82 16.91 4.81
C PRO A 165 -6.50 18.21 4.07
N ALA A 166 -6.27 18.17 2.75
CA ALA A 166 -5.95 19.37 1.98
C ALA A 166 -7.09 20.39 1.97
N ALA A 167 -8.34 19.92 1.96
CA ALA A 167 -9.52 20.78 2.08
C ALA A 167 -9.63 21.41 3.47
N LYS A 168 -9.37 20.63 4.54
CA LYS A 168 -9.41 21.12 5.94
C LYS A 168 -8.37 22.20 6.21
N ASP A 169 -7.18 22.06 5.64
CA ASP A 169 -6.06 22.99 5.87
C ASP A 169 -6.01 24.13 4.82
N GLU A 170 -7.06 24.28 4.00
CA GLU A 170 -7.15 25.26 2.89
C GLU A 170 -5.95 25.22 1.91
N MET A 171 -5.31 24.06 1.79
CA MET A 171 -4.06 23.89 1.02
C MET A 171 -4.27 23.49 -0.45
N THR A 172 -5.52 23.33 -0.90
CA THR A 172 -5.88 22.77 -2.21
C THR A 172 -5.19 23.43 -3.41
N MET A 173 -4.84 24.72 -3.33
CA MET A 173 -4.21 25.47 -4.42
C MET A 173 -2.71 25.77 -4.20
N LYS A 174 -2.11 25.24 -3.14
CA LYS A 174 -0.69 25.47 -2.83
C LYS A 174 0.19 24.66 -3.78
N ALA A 175 1.00 25.34 -4.58
CA ALA A 175 1.87 24.73 -5.58
C ALA A 175 2.88 23.72 -4.97
N ASP A 176 3.37 24.00 -3.76
CA ASP A 176 4.38 23.16 -3.09
C ASP A 176 3.78 22.02 -2.24
N LEU A 177 2.49 21.74 -2.37
CA LEU A 177 1.85 20.68 -1.56
C LEU A 177 2.25 19.27 -2.03
N THR A 178 2.53 19.10 -3.33
CA THR A 178 2.88 17.79 -3.88
C THR A 178 4.38 17.68 -4.09
N ALA A 179 4.97 16.54 -3.73
CA ALA A 179 6.40 16.29 -3.91
C ALA A 179 6.86 16.34 -5.38
N SER A 180 5.92 16.21 -6.33
CA SER A 180 6.15 16.27 -7.77
C SER A 180 6.03 17.68 -8.38
N GLY A 181 5.54 18.67 -7.62
CA GLY A 181 5.35 20.06 -8.08
C GLY A 181 4.02 20.46 -8.76
N PRO A 182 3.14 19.57 -9.30
CA PRO A 182 1.86 20.01 -9.81
C PRO A 182 0.90 20.37 -8.66
N PRO A 183 0.00 21.36 -8.86
CA PRO A 183 -1.10 21.63 -7.95
C PRO A 183 -1.93 20.37 -7.65
N LEU A 184 -2.54 20.31 -6.47
CA LEU A 184 -3.33 19.15 -6.05
C LEU A 184 -4.41 18.74 -7.09
N PRO A 185 -5.18 19.65 -7.71
CA PRO A 185 -6.14 19.26 -8.75
C PRO A 185 -5.52 18.54 -9.95
N ASP A 186 -4.32 18.95 -10.36
CA ASP A 186 -3.59 18.30 -11.45
C ASP A 186 -3.14 16.89 -11.07
N LEU A 187 -2.62 16.73 -9.85
CA LEU A 187 -2.27 15.43 -9.30
C LEU A 187 -3.49 14.50 -9.25
N LEU A 188 -4.62 14.97 -8.72
CA LEU A 188 -5.85 14.19 -8.60
C LEU A 188 -6.38 13.75 -9.98
N ARG A 189 -6.33 14.63 -10.98
CA ARG A 189 -6.66 14.26 -12.38
C ARG A 189 -5.75 13.16 -12.92
N GLY A 190 -4.43 13.27 -12.68
CA GLY A 190 -3.46 12.24 -13.06
C GLY A 190 -3.75 10.89 -12.39
N LEU A 191 -4.05 10.90 -11.10
CA LEU A 191 -4.38 9.70 -10.33
C LEU A 191 -5.70 9.05 -10.79
N LYS A 192 -6.73 9.85 -11.12
CA LYS A 192 -7.98 9.33 -11.67
C LYS A 192 -7.77 8.68 -13.04
N LYS A 193 -7.02 9.33 -13.93
CA LYS A 193 -6.67 8.76 -15.24
C LYS A 193 -5.93 7.42 -15.10
N LEU A 194 -4.98 7.33 -14.16
CA LEU A 194 -4.27 6.09 -13.89
C LEU A 194 -5.20 4.99 -13.35
N CYS A 195 -6.13 5.34 -12.46
CA CYS A 195 -7.18 4.45 -11.98
C CYS A 195 -8.02 3.89 -13.15
N ASP A 196 -8.48 4.76 -14.04
CA ASP A 196 -9.28 4.36 -15.21
C ASP A 196 -8.54 3.42 -16.17
N LEU A 197 -7.25 3.69 -16.39
CA LEU A 197 -6.39 2.81 -17.19
C LEU A 197 -6.24 1.42 -16.55
N ARG A 198 -5.99 1.36 -15.23
CA ARG A 198 -5.83 0.11 -14.48
C ARG A 198 -7.12 -0.70 -14.38
N ASN A 199 -8.27 -0.04 -14.34
CA ASN A 199 -9.59 -0.67 -14.31
C ASN A 199 -10.15 -0.97 -15.71
N ALA A 200 -9.43 -0.59 -16.78
CA ALA A 200 -9.93 -0.64 -18.16
C ALA A 200 -11.33 -0.02 -18.28
N ALA A 201 -11.54 1.16 -17.69
CA ALA A 201 -12.86 1.79 -17.58
C ALA A 201 -13.39 2.30 -18.94
N PRO A 202 -14.72 2.31 -19.18
CA PRO A 202 -15.32 2.87 -20.38
C PRO A 202 -15.46 4.39 -20.25
N VAL A 203 -14.35 5.12 -20.41
CA VAL A 203 -14.28 6.57 -20.28
C VAL A 203 -13.92 7.24 -21.61
N ASP A 204 -14.62 8.31 -21.94
CA ASP A 204 -14.33 9.10 -23.13
C ASP A 204 -13.00 9.85 -22.98
N ASN A 205 -12.31 10.09 -24.11
CA ASN A 205 -11.06 10.86 -24.19
C ASN A 205 -9.84 10.24 -23.46
N ILE A 206 -9.93 8.98 -23.02
CA ILE A 206 -8.80 8.21 -22.51
C ILE A 206 -8.77 6.86 -23.26
N ASN A 207 -7.63 6.53 -23.86
CA ASN A 207 -7.45 5.25 -24.52
C ASN A 207 -7.25 4.13 -23.49
N THR A 208 -8.35 3.58 -22.96
CA THR A 208 -8.33 2.43 -22.05
C THR A 208 -8.42 1.11 -22.81
N ARG A 209 -8.10 0.00 -22.13
CA ARG A 209 -8.22 -1.35 -22.69
C ARG A 209 -9.63 -1.94 -22.61
N PHE A 210 -10.66 -1.11 -22.42
CA PHE A 210 -12.04 -1.58 -22.24
C PHE A 210 -12.51 -2.49 -23.40
N ALA A 211 -12.32 -2.06 -24.64
CA ALA A 211 -12.74 -2.83 -25.82
C ALA A 211 -12.02 -4.20 -25.94
N ASP A 212 -10.73 -4.23 -25.59
CA ASP A 212 -9.93 -5.47 -25.58
C ASP A 212 -10.49 -6.44 -24.51
N PHE A 213 -10.82 -5.94 -23.32
CA PHE A 213 -11.45 -6.74 -22.26
C PHE A 213 -12.83 -7.28 -22.66
N GLN A 214 -13.65 -6.47 -23.36
CA GLN A 214 -14.95 -6.94 -23.87
C GLN A 214 -14.77 -8.06 -24.89
N THR A 215 -13.78 -7.94 -25.77
CA THR A 215 -13.44 -8.97 -26.76
C THR A 215 -13.05 -10.27 -26.06
N LEU A 216 -12.10 -10.23 -25.12
CA LEU A 216 -11.65 -11.40 -24.37
C LEU A 216 -12.79 -12.08 -23.60
N ARG A 217 -13.64 -11.29 -22.92
CA ARG A 217 -14.81 -11.82 -22.19
C ARG A 217 -15.82 -12.50 -23.11
N THR A 218 -15.97 -12.01 -24.33
CA THR A 218 -16.86 -12.62 -25.33
C THR A 218 -16.28 -13.93 -25.84
N THR A 219 -14.97 -13.97 -26.10
CA THR A 219 -14.27 -15.20 -26.52
C THR A 219 -14.35 -16.31 -25.47
N LEU A 220 -14.27 -16.00 -24.18
CA LEU A 220 -14.38 -17.01 -23.10
C LEU A 220 -15.81 -17.56 -22.91
N LYS A 221 -16.83 -16.94 -23.51
CA LYS A 221 -18.23 -17.38 -23.44
C LYS A 221 -18.67 -18.22 -24.64
N GLY A 222 -17.86 -18.27 -25.70
CA GLY A 222 -18.07 -19.10 -26.89
C GLY A 222 -17.26 -20.38 -26.80
#